data_AF-E2SPG1-F1
#
_entry.id   AF-E2SPG1-F1
#
_cell.length_a   1.000
_cell.length_b   1.000
_cell.length_c   1.000
_cell.angle_alpha   90.00
_cell.angle_beta   90.00
_cell.angle_gamma   90.00
#
_symmetry.space_group_name_H-M   'P 1'
#
loop_
_entity.id
_entity.type
_entity.pdbx_description
1 polymer ?
#
loop_
_entity_poly.entity_id
_entity_poly.type
_entity_poly.pdbx_seq_one_letter_code
_entity_poly.pdbx_strand_id
1 'polypeptide(L)'
;MVNIILISHGAFCEGLLASLQMIAGGDYGVRAVPLIPGEAPEAYREKLAAVLRESSDNSGSGTIILSDIAGGTPFQSAAYLSKDFKLGLVSGMNMPMLLTLALERSEETTLEELAEKAGISSTVGVKATVFKKGEKNNVQNLVLTRIDDRLIHGQVMTAWIKNKKRIRLSSWMMVQRMMSI
;
A
#
# COMPACT_ATOMS: atom_id res chain seq x y z
N MET A 1 14.20 -2.50 -13.82
CA MET A 1 13.15 -2.39 -12.77
C MET A 1 13.55 -1.28 -11.80
N VAL A 2 12.61 -0.48 -11.28
CA VAL A 2 12.92 0.61 -10.34
C VAL A 2 13.41 0.07 -8.99
N ASN A 3 14.50 0.58 -8.41
CA ASN A 3 14.94 0.11 -7.08
C ASN A 3 14.10 0.70 -5.96
N ILE A 4 13.92 -0.02 -4.85
CA ILE A 4 13.22 0.48 -3.66
C ILE A 4 14.22 0.52 -2.50
N ILE A 5 14.39 1.70 -1.89
CA ILE A 5 15.22 1.89 -0.70
C ILE A 5 14.40 2.53 0.41
N LEU A 6 14.50 1.96 1.62
CA LEU A 6 13.87 2.46 2.83
C LEU A 6 14.90 3.21 3.66
N ILE A 7 14.54 4.38 4.17
CA ILE A 7 15.40 5.19 5.02
C ILE A 7 14.63 5.68 6.25
N SER A 8 15.27 5.70 7.41
CA SER A 8 14.63 6.18 8.63
C SER A 8 15.64 6.55 9.71
N HIS A 9 15.18 7.24 10.74
CA HIS A 9 15.87 7.25 12.03
C HIS A 9 15.79 5.86 12.68
N GLY A 10 16.94 5.37 13.15
CA GLY A 10 17.05 4.05 13.78
C GLY A 10 16.56 2.90 12.89
N ALA A 11 16.21 1.80 13.53
CA ALA A 11 15.86 0.52 12.89
C ALA A 11 14.44 0.46 12.30
N PHE A 12 13.73 1.58 12.14
CA PHE A 12 12.35 1.57 11.65
C PHE A 12 12.22 1.02 10.22
N CYS A 13 13.10 1.45 9.30
CA CYS A 13 13.18 0.94 7.94
C CYS A 13 13.51 -0.56 7.90
N GLU A 14 14.40 -1.02 8.77
CA GLU A 14 14.77 -2.44 8.88
C GLU A 14 13.60 -3.28 9.38
N GLY A 15 12.87 -2.79 10.40
CA GLY A 15 11.68 -3.45 10.91
C GLY A 15 10.55 -3.56 9.89
N LEU A 16 10.36 -2.51 9.06
CA LEU A 16 9.42 -2.55 7.93
C LEU A 16 9.84 -3.58 6.88
N LEU A 17 11.13 -3.64 6.53
CA LEU A 17 11.65 -4.62 5.58
C LEU A 17 11.48 -6.06 6.10
N ALA A 18 11.80 -6.31 7.37
CA ALA A 18 11.59 -7.61 8.00
C ALA A 18 10.09 -7.99 8.01
N SER A 19 9.21 -7.01 8.24
CA SER A 19 7.76 -7.21 8.20
C SER A 19 7.27 -7.55 6.78
N LEU A 20 7.80 -6.90 5.74
CA LEU A 20 7.51 -7.24 4.34
C LEU A 20 7.88 -8.70 4.05
N GLN A 21 9.08 -9.11 4.43
CA GLN A 21 9.56 -10.48 4.23
C GLN A 21 8.71 -11.50 4.98
N MET A 22 8.29 -11.18 6.22
CA MET A 22 7.41 -12.04 7.00
C MET A 22 6.01 -12.20 6.40
N ILE A 23 5.45 -11.13 5.80
CA ILE A 23 4.10 -11.13 5.25
C ILE A 23 4.05 -11.73 3.85
N ALA A 24 4.93 -11.26 2.97
CA ALA A 24 4.88 -11.56 1.54
C ALA A 24 5.84 -12.69 1.13
N GLY A 25 6.81 -13.03 1.99
CA GLY A 25 7.84 -14.03 1.72
C GLY A 25 8.86 -13.56 0.68
N GLY A 26 9.99 -14.26 0.59
CA GLY A 26 11.01 -14.01 -0.44
C GLY A 26 11.78 -12.70 -0.29
N ASP A 27 12.60 -12.41 -1.30
CA ASP A 27 13.38 -11.18 -1.43
C ASP A 27 12.86 -10.35 -2.60
N TYR A 28 12.39 -9.14 -2.30
CA TYR A 28 11.89 -8.18 -3.28
C TYR A 28 12.99 -7.21 -3.75
N GLY A 29 14.26 -7.43 -3.42
CA GLY A 29 15.34 -6.50 -3.77
C GLY A 29 15.11 -5.11 -3.15
N VAL A 30 14.50 -5.07 -1.96
CA VAL A 30 14.27 -3.85 -1.19
C VAL A 30 15.41 -3.71 -0.19
N ARG A 31 16.05 -2.55 -0.15
CA ARG A 31 17.15 -2.28 0.80
C ARG A 31 16.70 -1.31 1.89
N ALA A 32 17.25 -1.46 3.10
CA ALA A 32 17.02 -0.53 4.21
C ALA A 32 18.35 0.12 4.61
N VAL A 33 18.33 1.44 4.84
CA VAL A 33 19.48 2.23 5.25
C VAL A 33 19.09 3.06 6.48
N PRO A 34 19.35 2.56 7.70
CA PRO A 34 19.00 3.27 8.93
C PRO A 34 20.01 4.40 9.21
N LEU A 35 19.53 5.52 9.75
CA LEU A 35 20.38 6.54 10.38
C LEU A 35 20.57 6.18 11.86
N ILE A 36 21.80 5.84 12.25
CA ILE A 36 22.10 5.34 13.59
C ILE A 36 22.37 6.51 14.55
N PRO A 37 22.03 6.42 15.85
CA PRO A 37 22.33 7.47 16.82
C PRO A 37 23.81 7.86 16.83
N GLY A 38 24.09 9.16 16.77
CA GLY A 38 25.45 9.70 16.72
C GLY A 38 26.10 9.74 15.34
N GLU A 39 25.43 9.22 14.30
CA GLU A 39 25.90 9.31 12.92
C GLU A 39 25.75 10.75 12.38
N ALA A 40 26.84 11.30 11.84
CA ALA A 40 26.82 12.64 11.24
C ALA A 40 26.03 12.63 9.91
N PRO A 41 25.30 13.70 9.57
CA PRO A 41 24.54 13.80 8.31
C PRO A 41 25.38 13.53 7.06
N GLU A 42 26.63 13.98 7.03
CA GLU A 42 27.57 13.78 5.92
C GLU A 42 27.93 12.31 5.75
N ALA A 43 28.28 11.64 6.86
CA ALA A 43 28.60 10.21 6.87
C ALA A 43 27.39 9.37 6.42
N TYR A 44 26.20 9.72 6.90
CA TYR A 44 24.96 9.07 6.47
C TYR A 44 24.69 9.27 4.97
N ARG A 45 24.93 10.48 4.46
CA ARG A 45 24.77 10.79 3.04
C ARG A 45 25.73 10.00 2.17
N GLU A 46 26.98 9.85 2.58
CA GLU A 46 27.97 9.02 1.90
C GLU A 46 27.56 7.54 1.89
N LYS A 47 27.09 7.03 3.03
CA LYS A 47 26.54 5.68 3.16
C LYS A 47 25.36 5.45 2.19
N LEU A 48 24.40 6.38 2.15
CA LEU A 48 23.26 6.31 1.23
C LEU A 48 23.72 6.38 -0.23
N ALA A 49 24.69 7.24 -0.55
CA ALA A 49 25.24 7.35 -1.89
C ALA A 49 25.95 6.06 -2.35
N ALA A 50 26.64 5.36 -1.45
CA ALA A 50 27.23 4.06 -1.75
C ALA A 50 26.16 3.03 -2.15
N VAL A 51 25.10 2.91 -1.36
CA VAL A 51 23.98 2.00 -1.64
C VAL A 51 23.28 2.36 -2.95
N LEU A 52 23.13 3.65 -3.26
CA LEU A 52 22.54 4.10 -4.53
C LEU A 52 23.41 3.74 -5.74
N ARG A 53 24.74 3.83 -5.64
CA ARG A 53 25.66 3.39 -6.70
C ARG A 53 25.62 1.88 -6.92
N GLU A 54 25.49 1.11 -5.85
CA GLU A 54 25.30 -0.34 -5.94
C GLU A 54 23.91 -0.73 -6.47
N SER A 55 22.95 0.20 -6.44
CA SER A 55 21.60 0.00 -6.97
C SER A 55 21.45 0.50 -8.40
N SER A 56 22.35 1.36 -8.87
CA SER A 56 22.24 1.94 -10.20
C SER A 56 22.62 0.90 -11.25
N ASP A 57 21.63 0.14 -11.72
CA ASP A 57 21.76 -0.63 -12.94
C ASP A 57 21.74 0.34 -14.14
N ASN A 58 22.54 0.05 -15.18
CA ASN A 58 22.58 0.79 -16.45
C ASN A 58 21.22 0.84 -17.19
N SER A 59 20.18 0.22 -16.64
CA SER A 59 18.80 0.17 -17.12
C SER A 59 18.05 1.51 -17.05
N GLY A 60 18.58 2.52 -16.33
CA GLY A 60 17.99 3.88 -16.30
C GLY A 60 16.63 4.01 -15.59
N SER A 61 16.16 2.96 -14.92
CA SER A 61 14.85 2.90 -14.24
C SER A 61 14.76 3.85 -13.03
N GLY A 62 15.88 4.16 -12.38
CA GLY A 62 15.93 5.02 -11.19
C GLY A 62 15.62 4.27 -9.88
N THR A 63 15.53 5.02 -8.79
CA THR A 63 15.31 4.49 -7.43
C THR A 63 14.20 5.27 -6.72
N ILE A 64 13.21 4.57 -6.17
CA ILE A 64 12.24 5.15 -5.23
C ILE A 64 12.74 4.98 -3.79
N ILE A 65 12.77 6.08 -3.06
CA ILE A 65 13.19 6.15 -1.67
C ILE A 65 11.96 6.45 -0.80
N LEU A 66 11.73 5.58 0.18
CA LEU A 66 10.69 5.76 1.19
C LEU A 66 11.33 6.19 2.50
N SER A 67 10.90 7.32 3.04
CA SER A 67 11.40 7.89 4.29
C SER A 67 10.35 7.86 5.38
N ASP A 68 10.80 7.81 6.63
CA ASP A 68 9.94 7.92 7.81
C ASP A 68 9.22 9.26 7.88
N ILE A 69 9.95 10.37 7.80
CA ILE A 69 9.39 11.73 7.94
C ILE A 69 10.03 12.71 6.97
N ALA A 70 9.23 13.65 6.46
CA ALA A 70 9.73 14.76 5.67
C ALA A 70 10.60 15.69 6.54
N GLY A 71 11.68 16.20 5.96
CA GLY A 71 12.55 17.19 6.60
C GLY A 71 13.55 16.63 7.63
N GLY A 72 13.52 15.33 7.94
CA GLY A 72 14.55 14.68 8.75
C GLY A 72 15.89 14.50 8.01
N THR A 73 16.96 14.21 8.75
CA THR A 73 18.30 13.94 8.17
C THR A 73 18.28 12.88 7.05
N PRO A 74 17.54 11.75 7.18
CA PRO A 74 17.42 10.78 6.10
C PRO A 74 16.82 11.40 4.83
N PHE A 75 15.67 12.06 4.96
CA PHE A 75 14.96 12.70 3.84
C PHE A 75 15.80 13.77 3.15
N GLN A 76 16.43 14.66 3.92
CA GLN A 76 17.27 15.72 3.37
C GLN A 76 18.50 15.16 2.64
N SER A 77 19.09 14.08 3.14
CA SER A 77 20.22 13.42 2.49
C SER A 77 19.83 12.80 1.15
N ALA A 78 18.68 12.13 1.09
CA ALA A 78 18.12 11.63 -0.17
C ALA A 78 17.78 12.76 -1.15
N ALA A 79 17.14 13.83 -0.66
CA ALA A 79 16.80 15.00 -1.46
C ALA A 79 18.06 15.68 -2.04
N TYR A 80 19.14 15.75 -1.28
CA TYR A 80 20.43 16.28 -1.76
C TYR A 80 20.99 15.42 -2.89
N LEU A 81 20.97 14.09 -2.73
CA LEU A 81 21.50 13.13 -3.71
C LEU A 81 20.64 13.04 -4.99
N SER A 82 19.42 13.60 -5.00
CA SER A 82 18.59 13.66 -6.21
C SER A 82 19.21 14.49 -7.34
N LYS A 83 20.24 15.28 -7.04
CA LYS A 83 21.03 16.02 -8.05
C LYS A 83 21.92 15.10 -8.88
N ASP A 84 22.36 13.99 -8.30
CA ASP A 84 23.34 13.07 -8.90
C ASP A 84 22.69 11.76 -9.37
N PHE A 85 21.52 11.41 -8.81
CA PHE A 85 20.80 10.17 -9.08
C PHE A 85 19.35 10.43 -9.49
N LYS A 86 18.80 9.58 -10.37
CA LYS A 86 17.36 9.60 -10.71
C LYS A 86 16.54 9.00 -9.57
N LEU A 87 16.02 9.86 -8.69
CA LEU A 87 15.32 9.47 -7.46
C LEU A 87 13.87 9.95 -7.42
N GLY A 88 12.99 9.09 -6.92
CA GLY A 88 11.65 9.45 -6.46
C GLY A 88 11.63 9.39 -4.93
N LEU A 89 11.17 10.44 -4.25
CA LEU A 89 11.23 10.51 -2.79
C LEU A 89 9.83 10.63 -2.20
N VAL A 90 9.48 9.70 -1.30
CA VAL A 90 8.19 9.68 -0.60
C VAL A 90 8.46 9.63 0.91
N SER A 91 7.66 10.34 1.69
CA SER A 91 7.77 10.40 3.15
C SER A 91 6.52 9.86 3.83
N GLY A 92 6.62 9.57 5.13
CA GLY A 92 5.53 8.96 5.87
C GLY A 92 5.35 7.48 5.53
N MET A 93 6.46 6.76 5.26
CA MET A 93 6.39 5.37 4.85
C MET A 93 5.68 4.51 5.89
N ASN A 94 4.88 3.57 5.39
CA ASN A 94 4.12 2.62 6.20
C ASN A 94 4.04 1.26 5.49
N MET A 95 3.56 0.23 6.19
CA MET A 95 3.49 -1.11 5.61
C MET A 95 2.60 -1.22 4.36
N PRO A 96 1.38 -0.66 4.33
CA PRO A 96 0.53 -0.70 3.14
C PRO A 96 1.22 -0.12 1.90
N MET A 97 1.90 1.02 2.04
CA MET A 97 2.68 1.63 0.97
C MET A 97 3.80 0.69 0.49
N LEU A 98 4.59 0.13 1.42
CA LEU A 98 5.67 -0.78 1.06
C LEU A 98 5.18 -2.05 0.35
N LEU A 99 4.09 -2.66 0.83
CA LEU A 99 3.49 -3.83 0.22
C LEU A 99 3.00 -3.55 -1.21
N THR A 100 2.28 -2.44 -1.42
CA THR A 100 1.82 -2.04 -2.76
C THR A 100 3.01 -1.90 -3.71
N LEU A 101 4.06 -1.19 -3.31
CA LEU A 101 5.21 -0.95 -4.19
C LEU A 101 6.02 -2.23 -4.44
N ALA A 102 6.23 -3.07 -3.43
CA ALA A 102 6.98 -4.30 -3.58
C ALA A 102 6.26 -5.33 -4.48
N LEU A 103 4.93 -5.42 -4.38
CA LEU A 103 4.13 -6.41 -5.10
C LEU A 103 3.71 -5.96 -6.51
N GLU A 104 3.49 -4.67 -6.72
CA GLU A 104 3.01 -4.16 -8.01
C GLU A 104 4.12 -3.63 -8.92
N ARG A 105 5.36 -3.55 -8.44
CA ARG A 105 6.49 -3.11 -9.25
C ARG A 105 6.87 -4.18 -10.27
N SER A 106 6.88 -3.81 -11.55
CA SER A 106 7.31 -4.62 -12.69
C SER A 106 8.48 -3.96 -13.43
N GLU A 107 9.00 -4.62 -14.48
CA GLU A 107 10.07 -4.06 -15.32
C GLU A 107 9.62 -2.82 -16.11
N GLU A 108 8.33 -2.74 -16.43
CA GLU A 108 7.73 -1.64 -17.22
C GLU A 108 7.32 -0.44 -16.35
N THR A 109 7.27 -0.60 -15.03
CA THR A 109 6.78 0.47 -14.15
C THR A 109 7.77 1.63 -14.11
N THR A 110 7.26 2.85 -14.32
CA THR A 110 8.06 4.07 -14.23
C THR A 110 8.21 4.55 -12.78
N LEU A 111 9.17 5.43 -12.55
CA LEU A 111 9.42 6.00 -11.23
C LEU A 111 8.28 6.91 -10.79
N GLU A 112 7.70 7.65 -11.74
CA GLU A 112 6.57 8.56 -11.56
C GLU A 112 5.31 7.80 -11.16
N GLU A 113 5.00 6.69 -11.85
CA GLU A 113 3.86 5.82 -11.52
C GLU A 113 4.00 5.20 -10.12
N LEU A 114 5.20 4.75 -9.74
CA LEU A 114 5.43 4.23 -8.38
C LEU A 114 5.27 5.32 -7.32
N ALA A 115 5.73 6.55 -7.58
CA ALA A 115 5.55 7.66 -6.66
C ALA A 115 4.06 8.01 -6.48
N GLU A 116 3.27 8.00 -7.55
CA GLU A 116 1.83 8.21 -7.50
C GLU A 116 1.13 7.12 -6.68
N LYS A 117 1.44 5.84 -6.96
CA LYS A 117 0.90 4.70 -6.20
C LYS A 117 1.23 4.79 -4.70
N ALA A 118 2.45 5.22 -4.37
CA ALA A 118 2.87 5.42 -2.98
C ALA A 118 2.02 6.49 -2.29
N GLY A 119 1.75 7.60 -2.97
CA GLY A 119 0.89 8.68 -2.48
C GLY A 119 -0.53 8.21 -2.17
N ILE A 120 -1.14 7.41 -3.06
CA ILE A 120 -2.50 6.88 -2.88
C ILE A 120 -2.55 5.82 -1.77
N SER A 121 -1.64 4.84 -1.80
CA SER A 121 -1.61 3.72 -0.84
C SER A 121 -1.36 4.17 0.59
N SER A 122 -0.62 5.28 0.78
CA SER A 122 -0.38 5.90 2.08
C SER A 122 -1.65 6.18 2.88
N THR A 123 -2.77 6.48 2.20
CA THR A 123 -4.04 6.87 2.81
C THR A 123 -5.00 5.69 2.97
N VAL A 124 -4.99 4.73 2.05
CA VAL A 124 -5.91 3.58 2.04
C VAL A 124 -5.62 2.59 3.18
N GLY A 125 -4.37 2.53 3.64
CA GLY A 125 -3.93 1.65 4.71
C GLY A 125 -4.14 2.15 6.14
N VAL A 126 -4.47 3.43 6.34
CA VAL A 126 -4.61 4.04 7.67
C VAL A 126 -6.08 3.97 8.12
N LYS A 127 -6.42 2.93 8.88
CA LYS A 127 -7.77 2.76 9.45
C LYS A 127 -7.80 3.11 10.93
N ALA A 128 -8.37 4.26 11.27
CA ALA A 128 -8.71 4.58 12.66
C ALA A 128 -9.92 3.72 13.10
N THR A 129 -9.69 2.77 14.01
CA THR A 129 -10.76 1.95 14.59
C THR A 129 -10.75 2.10 16.11
N VAL A 130 -11.83 2.62 16.70
CA VAL A 130 -12.03 2.61 18.14
C VAL A 130 -12.83 1.37 18.50
N PHE A 131 -12.20 0.39 19.13
CA PHE A 131 -12.90 -0.79 19.64
C PHE A 131 -13.52 -0.46 21.00
N LYS A 132 -14.85 -0.52 21.14
CA LYS A 132 -15.49 -0.43 22.47
C LYS A 132 -15.41 -1.79 23.16
N LYS A 133 -15.08 -1.78 24.46
CA LYS A 133 -15.04 -3.00 25.30
C LYS A 133 -16.42 -3.69 25.25
N GLY A 134 -16.46 -4.90 24.71
CA GLY A 134 -17.68 -5.72 24.63
C GLY A 134 -18.50 -5.60 23.33
N GLU A 135 -18.09 -4.80 22.36
CA GLU A 135 -18.69 -4.86 21.02
C GLU A 135 -18.22 -6.12 20.30
N LYS A 136 -19.12 -7.09 20.12
CA LYS A 136 -18.93 -8.13 19.10
C LYS A 136 -18.86 -7.42 17.75
N ASN A 137 -17.80 -7.64 16.98
CA ASN A 137 -17.74 -7.22 15.58
C ASN A 137 -19.04 -7.66 14.92
N ASN A 138 -19.83 -6.69 14.46
CA ASN A 138 -21.06 -6.96 13.77
C ASN A 138 -20.67 -7.63 12.46
N VAL A 139 -20.65 -8.97 12.44
CA VAL A 139 -20.48 -9.74 11.22
C VAL A 139 -21.54 -9.20 10.29
N GLN A 140 -21.12 -8.52 9.23
CA GLN A 140 -22.06 -7.90 8.32
C GLN A 140 -22.91 -9.02 7.74
N ASN A 141 -24.18 -9.10 8.16
CA ASN A 141 -25.16 -10.00 7.56
C ASN A 141 -25.35 -9.55 6.12
N LEU A 142 -24.54 -10.11 5.22
CA LEU A 142 -24.66 -9.97 3.79
C LEU A 142 -25.97 -10.65 3.38
N VAL A 143 -27.01 -9.85 3.20
CA VAL A 143 -28.27 -10.31 2.63
C VAL A 143 -28.20 -10.07 1.13
N LEU A 144 -28.13 -11.16 0.37
CA LEU A 144 -28.30 -11.14 -1.08
C LEU A 144 -29.80 -11.10 -1.37
N THR A 145 -30.24 -10.09 -2.11
CA THR A 145 -31.62 -9.99 -2.59
C THR A 145 -31.63 -10.27 -4.07
N ARG A 146 -32.41 -11.27 -4.47
CA ARG A 146 -32.69 -11.59 -5.87
C ARG A 146 -33.85 -10.71 -6.34
N ILE A 147 -33.65 -10.03 -7.46
CA ILE A 147 -34.71 -9.28 -8.16
C ILE A 147 -34.97 -10.02 -9.46
N ASP A 148 -36.22 -10.45 -9.63
CA ASP A 148 -36.71 -11.08 -10.85
C ASP A 148 -37.68 -10.11 -11.52
N ASP A 149 -37.33 -9.66 -12.73
CA ASP A 149 -38.20 -8.82 -13.55
C ASP A 149 -38.73 -9.62 -14.75
N ARG A 150 -40.00 -9.40 -15.12
CA ARG A 150 -40.66 -10.11 -16.22
C ARG A 150 -40.66 -9.25 -17.47
N LEU A 151 -39.99 -9.73 -18.51
CA LEU A 151 -40.01 -9.10 -19.83
C LEU A 151 -41.25 -9.52 -20.63
N ILE A 152 -41.59 -8.70 -21.63
CA ILE A 152 -42.84 -8.75 -22.42
C ILE A 152 -43.02 -10.08 -23.21
N HIS A 153 -42.00 -10.95 -23.25
CA HIS A 153 -42.01 -12.23 -23.98
C HIS A 153 -41.90 -13.47 -23.08
N GLY A 154 -42.21 -13.35 -21.77
CA GLY A 154 -42.13 -14.48 -20.84
C GLY A 154 -40.70 -14.83 -20.38
N GLN A 155 -39.71 -14.01 -20.76
CA GLN A 155 -38.35 -14.09 -20.24
C GLN A 155 -38.28 -13.44 -18.85
N VAL A 156 -37.50 -14.04 -17.94
CA VAL A 156 -37.23 -13.49 -16.62
C VAL A 156 -35.78 -13.05 -16.58
N MET A 157 -35.55 -11.77 -16.26
CA MET A 157 -34.21 -11.27 -15.95
C MET A 157 -33.99 -11.38 -14.46
N THR A 158 -32.88 -12.02 -14.06
CA THR A 158 -32.52 -12.23 -12.66
C THR A 158 -31.25 -11.45 -12.34
N ALA A 159 -31.28 -10.62 -11.31
CA ALA A 159 -30.10 -9.92 -10.80
C ALA A 159 -29.95 -10.10 -9.29
N TRP A 160 -28.70 -10.25 -8.85
CA TRP A 160 -28.35 -10.29 -7.43
C TRP A 160 -27.75 -8.96 -7.01
N ILE A 161 -28.34 -8.33 -6.00
CA ILE A 161 -27.84 -7.06 -5.47
C ILE A 161 -27.37 -7.26 -4.04
N LYS A 162 -26.15 -6.77 -3.75
CA LYS A 162 -25.64 -6.66 -2.38
C LYS A 162 -26.35 -5.52 -1.68
N ASN A 163 -27.19 -5.84 -0.70
CA ASN A 163 -27.99 -4.82 -0.03
C ASN A 163 -27.50 -4.57 1.40
N LYS A 164 -27.29 -3.29 1.75
CA LYS A 164 -26.86 -2.85 3.09
C LYS A 164 -28.02 -2.50 4.02
N LYS A 165 -29.27 -2.42 3.53
CA LYS A 165 -30.46 -2.12 4.36
C LYS A 165 -31.63 -3.03 4.03
N ARG A 166 -32.39 -3.39 5.07
CA ARG A 166 -33.63 -4.18 5.00
C ARG A 166 -34.68 -3.37 4.21
N ILE A 167 -34.88 -3.69 2.92
CA ILE A 167 -35.94 -3.06 2.11
C ILE A 167 -37.28 -3.64 2.57
N ARG A 168 -38.22 -2.77 2.94
CA ARG A 168 -39.61 -3.14 3.22
C ARG A 168 -40.38 -3.04 1.90
N LEU A 169 -40.47 -4.16 1.18
CA LEU A 169 -41.26 -4.26 -0.05
C LEU A 169 -42.72 -4.50 0.30
N SER A 170 -43.61 -3.64 -0.21
CA SER A 170 -45.05 -3.84 -0.14
C SER A 170 -45.44 -5.06 -0.97
N SER A 171 -46.41 -5.82 -0.43
CA SER A 171 -47.04 -7.02 -0.98
C SER A 171 -47.02 -7.05 -2.52
N TRP A 172 -46.59 -8.18 -3.11
CA TRP A 172 -46.46 -8.52 -4.55
C TRP A 172 -45.05 -8.80 -5.10
N MET A 173 -43.98 -8.67 -4.29
CA MET A 173 -42.65 -9.22 -4.65
C MET A 173 -42.40 -10.56 -3.94
N MET A 174 -42.19 -11.63 -4.72
CA MET A 174 -41.84 -12.95 -4.20
C MET A 174 -40.33 -12.98 -3.89
N VAL A 175 -39.96 -12.81 -2.63
CA VAL A 175 -38.57 -12.83 -2.18
C VAL A 175 -38.20 -14.25 -1.74
N GLN A 176 -37.35 -14.94 -2.50
CA GLN A 176 -36.67 -16.13 -2.02
C GLN A 176 -35.43 -15.71 -1.21
N ARG A 177 -35.43 -16.07 0.07
CA ARG A 177 -34.33 -15.81 1.00
C ARG A 177 -33.46 -17.05 1.08
N MET A 178 -32.17 -16.93 0.76
CA MET A 178 -31.21 -18.00 1.00
C MET A 178 -30.85 -17.98 2.49
N MET A 179 -31.19 -19.02 3.24
CA MET A 179 -30.66 -19.24 4.59
C MET A 179 -29.30 -19.89 4.42
N SER A 180 -28.23 -19.20 4.82
CA SER A 180 -26.90 -19.82 4.91
C SER A 180 -26.88 -20.84 6.06
N ILE A 181 -26.27 -22.00 5.81
CA ILE A 181 -25.74 -22.91 6.85
C ILE A 181 -24.51 -22.26 7.48
#